data_AF-A0A482WH36-F1
#
_entry.id   AF-A0A482WH36-F1
#
_cell.length_a   1.000
_cell.length_b   1.000
_cell.length_c   1.000
_cell.angle_alpha   90.00
_cell.angle_beta   90.00
_cell.angle_gamma   90.00
#
_symmetry.space_group_name_H-M   'P 1'
#
loop_
_entity.id
_entity.type
_entity.pdbx_description
1 polymer ?
#
loop_
_entity_poly.entity_id
_entity_poly.type
_entity_poly.pdbx_seq_one_letter_code
_entity_poly.pdbx_strand_id
1 'polypeptide(L)'
;MLLIGHYSKTGCMVSGKIVPLVHGVGFTMALMSFLNCIYTMVAATDCLIFSYYSFLPGQMPWMVCDEDLKGKICFGYNEIRECQRASLAQPCLKSNSTLSVMRSLSAFHYRRDVLKEIDYADNTEHKISLFKLAFSAVSCVILALVTDLNFKSGKSSKVILIIHITMQLFVLMIVTFLSTPANNYSGQTMDSGFLDVFRVHYESLLDPQKWMYASVFVFRSMNAVSVGSSLIGSYMPRKSQADLFAVEVTLILLFLYGLGEILISTCLTSLAINMQVSKNELSVYFQDNLFVLMPQIFGMSHVPTKLLTIIFYGYLFFTNIWRAQLILSSIYETFADIKPIIHIYQFYIRTFSCILIFILSLPLYMEGYTETFLHFVRFLEINYMAIIQLIVTFSILYIYGAQKICDDHHFIYGKQPDTFYRLLLILTPALFLIYWAINYTNMSHDRWFSIFFTHPVFIGTYIITQVPHLLGILYKMLFYLKQQNMVHLLKCEDDWGDPNPQIRNERIIYHPRKENKYFRRLDTCKHDCLRYNHILPLIVAEEAMNHRLSFLLQKRNLFTKSEVGIGKSPSFDY
;
A
#
# COMPACT_ATOMS: atom_id res chain seq x y z
N MET A 1 -0.62 -1.99 12.31
CA MET A 1 -2.03 -1.67 12.02
C MET A 1 -2.95 -2.88 12.05
N LEU A 2 -2.58 -4.01 11.46
CA LEU A 2 -3.37 -5.25 11.50
C LEU A 2 -3.83 -5.64 12.92
N LEU A 3 -2.92 -5.71 13.89
CA LEU A 3 -3.25 -5.99 15.30
C LEU A 3 -4.25 -4.98 15.89
N ILE A 4 -4.08 -3.70 15.56
CA ILE A 4 -4.94 -2.61 16.05
C ILE A 4 -6.35 -2.74 15.49
N GLY A 5 -6.48 -2.95 14.17
CA GLY A 5 -7.78 -3.22 13.54
C GLY A 5 -8.41 -4.52 14.07
N HIS A 6 -7.59 -5.55 14.33
CA HIS A 6 -8.05 -6.80 14.93
C HIS A 6 -8.61 -6.61 16.33
N TYR A 7 -7.94 -5.81 17.15
CA TYR A 7 -8.38 -5.50 18.51
C TYR A 7 -9.64 -4.64 18.52
N SER A 8 -9.65 -3.56 17.74
CA SER A 8 -10.72 -2.55 17.81
C SER A 8 -11.91 -2.81 16.90
N LYS A 9 -11.80 -3.78 15.98
CA LYS A 9 -12.82 -4.11 14.98
C LYS A 9 -13.35 -2.89 14.22
N THR A 10 -12.45 -1.96 13.93
CA THR A 10 -12.75 -0.66 13.33
C THR A 10 -11.64 -0.27 12.35
N GLY A 11 -11.98 0.57 11.38
CA GLY A 11 -11.08 1.00 10.30
C GLY A 11 -9.96 1.96 10.72
N CYS A 12 -9.33 2.60 9.74
CA CYS A 12 -8.16 3.48 9.92
C CYS A 12 -8.37 4.70 10.83
N MET A 13 -9.62 5.10 11.05
CA MET A 13 -10.03 6.21 11.93
C MET A 13 -9.71 5.96 13.41
N VAL A 14 -9.40 4.71 13.75
CA VAL A 14 -8.96 4.27 15.06
C VAL A 14 -7.72 4.99 15.58
N SER A 15 -6.81 5.43 14.71
CA SER A 15 -5.60 6.15 15.15
C SER A 15 -5.94 7.38 15.98
N GLY A 16 -7.04 8.06 15.64
CA GLY A 16 -7.57 9.19 16.38
C GLY A 16 -8.21 8.84 17.73
N LYS A 17 -8.67 7.59 17.91
CA LYS A 17 -9.18 7.11 19.20
C LYS A 17 -8.05 6.73 20.14
N ILE A 18 -6.94 6.20 19.61
CA ILE A 18 -5.74 5.86 20.39
C ILE A 18 -5.06 7.14 20.87
N VAL A 19 -4.86 8.10 19.96
CA VAL A 19 -4.24 9.40 20.25
C VAL A 19 -5.04 10.50 19.55
N PRO A 20 -5.88 11.27 20.29
CA PRO A 20 -6.70 12.34 19.73
C PRO A 20 -5.94 13.41 18.94
N LEU A 21 -4.65 13.64 19.24
CA LEU A 21 -3.79 14.53 18.45
C LEU A 21 -3.78 14.17 16.96
N VAL A 22 -3.75 12.88 16.63
CA VAL A 22 -3.65 12.38 15.23
C VAL A 22 -5.00 11.99 14.64
N HIS A 23 -6.09 12.59 15.12
CA HIS A 23 -7.44 12.31 14.63
C HIS A 23 -7.60 12.60 13.13
N GLY A 24 -6.93 13.63 12.61
CA GLY A 24 -6.96 13.96 11.18
C GLY A 24 -6.29 12.93 10.27
N VAL A 25 -5.38 12.11 10.81
CA VAL A 25 -4.57 11.18 10.00
C VAL A 25 -5.41 10.08 9.36
N GLY A 26 -6.48 9.63 10.04
CA GLY A 26 -7.44 8.68 9.48
C GLY A 26 -8.06 9.16 8.16
N PHE A 27 -8.49 10.43 8.13
CA PHE A 27 -9.07 11.05 6.94
C PHE A 27 -8.02 11.24 5.84
N THR A 28 -6.79 11.61 6.18
CA THR A 28 -5.71 11.74 5.20
C THR A 28 -5.34 10.38 4.60
N MET A 29 -5.31 9.29 5.39
CA MET A 29 -5.12 7.94 4.88
C MET A 29 -6.21 7.54 3.89
N ALA A 30 -7.47 7.88 4.17
CA ALA A 30 -8.59 7.64 3.25
C ALA A 30 -8.44 8.44 1.95
N LEU A 31 -8.08 9.73 2.04
CA LEU A 31 -7.85 10.58 0.87
C LEU A 31 -6.70 10.07 0.00
N MET A 32 -5.56 9.70 0.59
CA MET A 32 -4.42 9.18 -0.18
C MET A 32 -4.72 7.82 -0.80
N SER A 33 -5.45 6.96 -0.09
CA SER A 33 -5.92 5.69 -0.65
C SER A 33 -6.87 5.93 -1.83
N PHE A 34 -7.73 6.96 -1.74
CA PHE A 34 -8.60 7.36 -2.83
C PHE A 34 -7.82 7.87 -4.06
N LEU A 35 -6.76 8.67 -3.87
CA LEU A 35 -5.86 9.06 -4.96
C LEU A 35 -5.16 7.86 -5.60
N ASN A 36 -4.72 6.89 -4.79
CA ASN A 36 -4.17 5.63 -5.30
C ASN A 36 -5.22 4.84 -6.11
N CYS A 37 -6.49 4.89 -5.71
CA CYS A 37 -7.58 4.30 -6.48
C CYS A 37 -7.67 4.91 -7.89
N ILE A 38 -7.55 6.24 -8.02
CA ILE A 38 -7.52 6.93 -9.32
C ILE A 38 -6.33 6.42 -10.16
N TYR A 39 -5.13 6.36 -9.58
CA TYR A 39 -3.95 5.81 -10.26
C TYR A 39 -4.18 4.37 -10.75
N THR A 40 -4.75 3.51 -9.90
CA THR A 40 -5.04 2.11 -10.28
C THR A 40 -6.08 2.01 -11.40
N MET A 41 -7.03 2.94 -11.48
CA MET A 41 -8.04 2.96 -12.53
C MET A 41 -7.51 3.46 -13.87
N VAL A 42 -6.55 4.39 -13.87
CA VAL A 42 -5.81 4.74 -15.10
C VAL A 42 -5.03 3.53 -15.61
N ALA A 43 -4.28 2.86 -14.74
CA ALA A 43 -3.55 1.64 -15.11
C ALA A 43 -4.48 0.52 -15.60
N ALA A 44 -5.67 0.37 -15.01
CA ALA A 44 -6.69 -0.56 -15.50
C ALA A 44 -7.15 -0.18 -16.92
N THR A 45 -7.42 1.10 -17.17
CA THR A 45 -7.85 1.60 -18.48
C THR A 45 -6.80 1.30 -19.55
N ASP A 46 -5.52 1.53 -19.26
CA ASP A 46 -4.44 1.20 -20.20
C ASP A 46 -4.37 -0.30 -20.47
N CYS A 47 -4.46 -1.15 -19.44
CA CYS A 47 -4.52 -2.60 -19.63
C CYS A 47 -5.73 -3.03 -20.49
N LEU A 48 -6.87 -2.40 -20.30
CA LEU A 48 -8.07 -2.69 -21.08
C LEU A 48 -7.89 -2.31 -22.54
N ILE A 49 -7.24 -1.16 -22.85
CA ILE A 49 -6.90 -0.75 -24.21
C ILE A 49 -6.02 -1.81 -24.89
N PHE A 50 -4.93 -2.25 -24.26
CA PHE A 50 -4.04 -3.29 -24.82
C PHE A 50 -4.79 -4.63 -25.01
N SER A 51 -5.67 -4.99 -24.08
CA SER A 51 -6.51 -6.19 -24.23
C SER A 51 -7.50 -6.06 -25.40
N TYR A 52 -8.09 -4.88 -25.62
CA TYR A 52 -9.05 -4.60 -26.67
C TYR A 52 -8.43 -4.80 -28.07
N TYR A 53 -7.24 -4.25 -28.30
CA TYR A 53 -6.52 -4.42 -29.56
C TYR A 53 -6.15 -5.88 -29.89
N SER A 54 -6.16 -6.77 -28.90
CA SER A 54 -5.95 -8.21 -29.13
C SER A 54 -7.14 -8.87 -29.83
N PHE A 55 -8.34 -8.30 -29.71
CA PHE A 55 -9.55 -8.81 -30.35
C PHE A 55 -9.75 -8.30 -31.78
N LEU A 56 -9.07 -7.22 -32.17
CA LEU A 56 -9.22 -6.64 -33.50
C LEU A 56 -8.52 -7.49 -34.58
N PRO A 57 -9.06 -7.52 -35.81
CA PRO A 57 -8.38 -8.11 -36.96
C PRO A 57 -7.13 -7.29 -37.33
N GLY A 58 -6.10 -7.95 -37.87
CA GLY A 58 -4.81 -7.32 -38.22
C GLY A 58 -3.71 -7.50 -37.17
N GLN A 59 -2.55 -6.90 -37.41
CA GLN A 59 -1.43 -6.87 -36.47
C GLN A 59 -1.67 -5.78 -35.40
N MET A 60 -1.17 -6.00 -34.19
CA MET A 60 -1.33 -5.02 -33.10
C MET A 60 -0.47 -3.77 -33.38
N PRO A 61 -0.94 -2.56 -33.03
CA PRO A 61 -0.31 -1.31 -33.47
C PRO A 61 1.10 -1.09 -32.89
N TRP A 62 1.38 -1.61 -31.69
CA TRP A 62 2.70 -1.52 -31.06
C TRP A 62 3.73 -2.54 -31.60
N MET A 63 3.37 -3.34 -32.60
CA MET A 63 4.25 -4.34 -33.23
C MET A 63 4.89 -3.86 -34.54
N VAL A 64 4.38 -2.77 -35.09
CA VAL A 64 4.72 -2.25 -36.41
C VAL A 64 5.19 -0.81 -36.27
N CYS A 65 6.21 -0.43 -37.03
CA CYS A 65 6.57 0.97 -37.22
C CYS A 65 5.75 1.53 -38.38
N ASP A 66 4.97 2.57 -38.12
CA ASP A 66 4.16 3.26 -39.13
C ASP A 66 5.05 3.96 -40.19
N GLU A 67 4.52 4.17 -41.39
CA GLU A 67 5.26 4.82 -42.48
C GLU A 67 5.58 6.29 -42.17
N ASP A 68 4.76 6.95 -41.36
CA ASP A 68 4.98 8.33 -40.91
C ASP A 68 6.19 8.47 -39.95
N LEU A 69 6.75 7.34 -39.50
CA LEU A 69 8.00 7.28 -38.73
C LEU A 69 9.25 7.17 -39.61
N LYS A 70 9.11 7.22 -40.96
CA LYS A 70 10.23 7.24 -41.94
C LYS A 70 11.14 8.45 -41.71
N GLY A 71 12.07 8.32 -40.77
CA GLY A 71 13.03 9.35 -40.35
C GLY A 71 13.46 9.26 -38.88
N LYS A 72 12.68 8.57 -38.03
CA LYS A 72 13.03 8.25 -36.64
C LYS A 72 13.48 6.80 -36.54
N ILE A 73 14.41 6.50 -35.63
CA ILE A 73 14.87 5.13 -35.36
C ILE A 73 13.73 4.40 -34.64
N CYS A 74 13.01 3.52 -35.34
CA CYS A 74 11.93 2.70 -34.82
C CYS A 74 12.18 1.21 -35.12
N PHE A 75 12.02 0.35 -34.12
CA PHE A 75 12.17 -1.09 -34.22
C PHE A 75 10.87 -1.80 -33.84
N GLY A 76 10.17 -2.30 -34.86
CA GLY A 76 9.06 -3.23 -34.74
C GLY A 76 9.53 -4.68 -34.81
N TYR A 77 8.58 -5.59 -34.94
CA TYR A 77 8.90 -7.02 -34.97
C TYR A 77 9.75 -7.44 -36.19
N ASN A 78 9.45 -6.88 -37.36
CA ASN A 78 10.13 -7.26 -38.59
C ASN A 78 11.56 -6.72 -38.61
N GLU A 79 11.75 -5.47 -38.17
CA GLU A 79 13.04 -4.79 -38.11
C GLU A 79 14.00 -5.49 -37.16
N ILE A 80 13.50 -5.97 -36.01
CA ILE A 80 14.33 -6.73 -35.05
C ILE A 80 14.70 -8.10 -35.64
N ARG A 81 13.77 -8.76 -36.33
CA ARG A 81 14.05 -10.02 -37.02
C ARG A 81 15.05 -9.86 -38.16
N GLU A 82 15.02 -8.74 -38.87
CA GLU A 82 16.03 -8.37 -39.87
C GLU A 82 17.39 -8.14 -39.22
N CYS A 83 17.42 -7.45 -38.09
CA CYS A 83 18.66 -7.25 -37.33
C CYS A 83 19.28 -8.58 -36.86
N GLN A 84 18.47 -9.53 -36.40
CA GLN A 84 18.95 -10.87 -36.03
C GLN A 84 19.61 -11.63 -37.20
N ARG A 85 19.20 -11.36 -38.44
CA ARG A 85 19.80 -11.96 -39.64
C ARG A 85 21.10 -11.27 -40.07
N ALA A 86 21.33 -10.03 -39.61
CA ALA A 86 22.56 -9.30 -39.89
C ALA A 86 23.74 -9.87 -39.08
N SER A 87 24.97 -9.62 -39.55
CA SER A 87 26.18 -10.10 -38.89
C SER A 87 26.32 -9.53 -37.47
N LEU A 88 26.75 -10.36 -36.50
CA LEU A 88 27.02 -10.00 -35.09
C LEU A 88 27.98 -8.81 -34.87
N ALA A 89 28.67 -8.35 -35.93
CA ALA A 89 29.56 -7.20 -35.92
C ALA A 89 28.84 -5.84 -35.99
N GLN A 90 27.53 -5.83 -36.23
CA GLN A 90 26.71 -4.61 -36.29
C GLN A 90 25.53 -4.71 -35.31
N PRO A 91 25.62 -4.12 -34.10
CA PRO A 91 24.47 -4.06 -33.19
C PRO A 91 23.31 -3.27 -33.83
N CYS A 92 22.06 -3.60 -33.49
CA CYS A 92 20.88 -2.96 -34.10
C CYS A 92 20.89 -1.44 -33.93
N LEU A 93 21.34 -0.96 -32.77
CA LEU A 93 21.64 0.44 -32.52
C LEU A 93 23.14 0.69 -32.59
N LYS A 94 23.55 1.68 -33.38
CA LYS A 94 24.93 2.17 -33.38
C LYS A 94 25.17 2.98 -32.10
N SER A 95 26.30 2.70 -31.43
CA SER A 95 26.74 3.33 -30.18
C SER A 95 26.73 4.88 -30.18
N ASN A 96 26.80 5.53 -31.36
CA ASN A 96 26.75 7.00 -31.49
C ASN A 96 25.33 7.61 -31.42
N SER A 97 24.29 6.80 -31.21
CA SER A 97 22.93 7.31 -31.04
C SER A 97 22.68 7.69 -29.58
N THR A 98 22.27 8.94 -29.33
CA THR A 98 21.90 9.44 -27.99
C THR A 98 20.55 8.88 -27.49
N LEU A 99 19.90 8.04 -28.28
CA LEU A 99 18.57 7.50 -28.02
C LEU A 99 18.69 6.16 -27.28
N SER A 100 18.11 6.07 -26.09
CA SER A 100 18.02 4.79 -25.35
C SER A 100 17.28 3.73 -26.17
N VAL A 101 17.75 2.48 -26.14
CA VAL A 101 17.12 1.33 -26.83
C VAL A 101 15.61 1.26 -26.61
N MET A 102 15.17 1.51 -25.37
CA MET A 102 13.75 1.46 -25.00
C MET A 102 12.87 2.46 -25.76
N ARG A 103 13.42 3.66 -26.05
CA ARG A 103 12.74 4.72 -26.80
C ARG A 103 12.67 4.46 -28.29
N SER A 104 13.44 3.51 -28.79
CA SER A 104 13.45 3.11 -30.19
C SER A 104 12.44 2.01 -30.52
N LEU A 105 11.79 1.41 -29.52
CA LEU A 105 10.82 0.33 -29.75
C LEU A 105 9.49 0.88 -30.28
N SER A 106 8.85 0.13 -31.18
CA SER A 106 7.53 0.47 -31.73
C SER A 106 6.47 0.67 -30.65
N ALA A 107 6.54 -0.07 -29.54
CA ALA A 107 5.63 0.10 -28.41
C ALA A 107 5.79 1.45 -27.69
N PHE A 108 7.01 1.99 -27.59
CA PHE A 108 7.23 3.34 -27.04
C PHE A 108 6.66 4.41 -27.96
N HIS A 109 6.86 4.25 -29.27
CA HIS A 109 6.27 5.12 -30.30
C HIS A 109 4.75 5.09 -30.28
N TYR A 110 4.14 3.92 -30.08
CA TYR A 110 2.69 3.82 -29.91
C TYR A 110 2.19 4.65 -28.69
N ARG A 111 2.89 4.57 -27.55
CA ARG A 111 2.55 5.39 -26.37
C ARG A 111 2.71 6.89 -26.61
N ARG A 112 3.78 7.30 -27.30
CA ARG A 112 4.09 8.72 -27.55
C ARG A 112 3.23 9.32 -28.66
N ASP A 113 3.14 8.66 -29.81
CA ASP A 113 2.62 9.26 -31.04
C ASP A 113 1.12 8.95 -31.22
N VAL A 114 0.65 7.78 -30.78
CA VAL A 114 -0.77 7.38 -30.91
C VAL A 114 -1.57 7.68 -29.64
N LEU A 115 -1.06 7.23 -28.48
CA LEU A 115 -1.72 7.47 -27.19
C LEU A 115 -1.42 8.85 -26.59
N LYS A 116 -0.43 9.57 -27.16
CA LYS A 116 -0.01 10.92 -26.77
C LYS A 116 0.22 11.08 -25.27
N GLU A 117 0.87 10.09 -24.66
CA GLU A 117 1.13 10.05 -23.22
C GLU A 117 2.39 10.80 -22.80
N ILE A 118 3.39 10.80 -23.69
CA ILE A 118 4.79 11.09 -23.39
C ILE A 118 5.22 12.36 -24.13
N ASP A 119 5.84 13.28 -23.39
CA ASP A 119 6.44 14.54 -23.87
C ASP A 119 5.47 15.52 -24.56
N TYR A 120 5.84 16.81 -24.53
CA TYR A 120 5.29 17.85 -25.39
C TYR A 120 5.69 17.52 -26.84
N ALA A 121 4.94 16.67 -27.53
CA ALA A 121 5.07 16.61 -28.98
C ALA A 121 4.64 17.98 -29.54
N ASP A 122 5.40 18.56 -30.47
CA ASP A 122 5.17 19.91 -31.02
C ASP A 122 3.75 20.13 -31.62
N ASN A 123 2.96 19.05 -31.75
CA ASN A 123 1.58 19.02 -32.25
C ASN A 123 0.54 18.57 -31.18
N THR A 124 0.78 18.70 -29.88
CA THR A 124 -0.26 18.40 -28.88
C THR A 124 -1.27 19.53 -28.78
N GLU A 125 -2.50 19.29 -29.22
CA GLU A 125 -3.60 20.26 -29.11
C GLU A 125 -4.14 20.41 -27.68
N HIS A 126 -3.53 19.74 -26.69
CA HIS A 126 -3.96 19.68 -25.29
C HIS A 126 -5.45 19.38 -25.15
N LYS A 127 -5.95 18.44 -25.96
CA LYS A 127 -7.33 17.97 -25.90
C LYS A 127 -7.42 16.72 -25.01
N ILE A 128 -8.62 16.47 -24.49
CA ILE A 128 -8.93 15.21 -23.80
C ILE A 128 -8.98 14.10 -24.85
N SER A 129 -8.25 13.01 -24.63
CA SER A 129 -8.34 11.84 -25.49
C SER A 129 -9.71 11.17 -25.32
N LEU A 130 -10.63 11.40 -26.27
CA LEU A 130 -11.96 10.78 -26.28
C LEU A 130 -11.90 9.25 -26.32
N PHE A 131 -10.87 8.72 -26.98
CA PHE A 131 -10.62 7.28 -27.04
C PHE A 131 -10.36 6.69 -25.64
N LYS A 132 -9.43 7.27 -24.88
CA LYS A 132 -9.15 6.83 -23.50
C LYS A 132 -10.33 7.07 -22.57
N LEU A 133 -11.05 8.17 -22.77
CA LEU A 133 -12.23 8.51 -21.99
C LEU A 133 -13.32 7.42 -22.08
N ALA A 134 -13.57 6.91 -23.29
CA ALA A 134 -14.54 5.83 -23.50
C ALA A 134 -14.15 4.56 -22.73
N PHE A 135 -12.87 4.17 -22.77
CA PHE A 135 -12.38 3.00 -22.04
C PHE A 135 -12.31 3.21 -20.53
N SER A 136 -12.03 4.43 -20.08
CA SER A 136 -12.11 4.81 -18.67
C SER A 136 -13.54 4.68 -18.16
N ALA A 137 -14.53 5.13 -18.94
CA ALA A 137 -15.95 4.98 -18.59
C ALA A 137 -16.35 3.51 -18.47
N VAL A 138 -15.94 2.65 -19.42
CA VAL A 138 -16.17 1.20 -19.35
C VAL A 138 -15.52 0.60 -18.11
N SER A 139 -14.27 0.95 -17.82
CA SER A 139 -13.53 0.47 -16.63
C SER A 139 -14.22 0.89 -15.33
N CYS A 140 -14.72 2.13 -15.24
CA CYS A 140 -15.47 2.62 -14.10
C CYS A 140 -16.85 1.95 -13.95
N VAL A 141 -17.55 1.64 -15.05
CA VAL A 141 -18.80 0.86 -15.00
C VAL A 141 -18.54 -0.56 -14.51
N ILE A 142 -17.49 -1.22 -14.98
CA ILE A 142 -17.08 -2.54 -14.48
C ILE A 142 -16.74 -2.47 -13.00
N LEU A 143 -16.01 -1.45 -12.55
CA LEU A 143 -15.73 -1.23 -11.13
C LEU A 143 -17.03 -1.08 -10.34
N ALA A 144 -17.97 -0.24 -10.78
CA ALA A 144 -19.25 -0.03 -10.10
C ALA A 144 -20.01 -1.36 -9.93
N LEU A 145 -20.12 -2.14 -11.01
CA LEU A 145 -20.75 -3.47 -10.96
C LEU A 145 -20.04 -4.40 -9.96
N VAL A 146 -18.71 -4.45 -9.96
CA VAL A 146 -17.95 -5.28 -9.01
C VAL A 146 -18.12 -4.77 -7.57
N THR A 147 -18.22 -3.45 -7.34
CA THR A 147 -18.48 -2.83 -6.02
C THR A 147 -19.84 -3.21 -5.46
N ASP A 148 -20.84 -3.33 -6.32
CA ASP A 148 -22.22 -3.60 -5.91
C ASP A 148 -22.51 -5.09 -5.74
N LEU A 149 -21.81 -5.96 -6.48
CA LEU A 149 -22.03 -7.41 -6.46
C LEU A 149 -21.64 -8.11 -5.14
N ASN A 150 -21.24 -7.38 -4.09
CA ASN A 150 -20.97 -7.88 -2.74
C ASN A 150 -20.27 -9.26 -2.74
N PHE A 151 -19.18 -9.37 -3.51
CA PHE A 151 -18.39 -10.59 -3.56
C PHE A 151 -18.02 -11.00 -2.12
N LYS A 152 -18.40 -12.21 -1.72
CA LYS A 152 -18.02 -12.76 -0.41
C LYS A 152 -16.48 -12.83 -0.34
N SER A 153 -15.89 -11.82 0.31
CA SER A 153 -14.46 -11.48 0.32
C SER A 153 -13.52 -12.66 0.57
N GLY A 154 -13.95 -13.66 1.37
CA GLY A 154 -13.14 -14.83 1.70
C GLY A 154 -12.95 -15.87 0.58
N LYS A 155 -13.89 -16.01 -0.37
CA LYS A 155 -13.76 -16.99 -1.47
C LYS A 155 -13.06 -16.39 -2.69
N SER A 156 -13.41 -15.15 -3.03
CA SER A 156 -12.83 -14.43 -4.17
C SER A 156 -11.34 -14.14 -3.98
N SER A 157 -10.91 -13.76 -2.77
CA SER A 157 -9.49 -13.50 -2.47
C SER A 157 -8.58 -14.70 -2.74
N LYS A 158 -8.99 -15.92 -2.35
CA LYS A 158 -8.23 -17.15 -2.63
C LYS A 158 -8.11 -17.45 -4.12
N VAL A 159 -9.21 -17.31 -4.86
CA VAL A 159 -9.23 -17.52 -6.32
C VAL A 159 -8.29 -16.52 -7.01
N ILE A 160 -8.32 -15.26 -6.59
CA ILE A 160 -7.48 -14.20 -7.16
C ILE A 160 -6.01 -14.45 -6.88
N LEU A 161 -5.65 -14.91 -5.68
CA LEU A 161 -4.28 -15.30 -5.35
C LEU A 161 -3.80 -16.46 -6.24
N ILE A 162 -4.63 -17.49 -6.45
CA ILE A 162 -4.31 -18.61 -7.34
C ILE A 162 -4.12 -18.10 -8.78
N ILE A 163 -5.01 -17.23 -9.28
CA ILE A 163 -4.87 -16.60 -10.60
C ILE A 163 -3.56 -15.81 -10.69
N HIS A 164 -3.19 -15.03 -9.67
CA HIS A 164 -1.93 -14.29 -9.66
C HIS A 164 -0.71 -15.21 -9.79
N ILE A 165 -0.64 -16.24 -8.93
CA ILE A 165 0.48 -17.19 -8.93
C ILE A 165 0.54 -17.93 -10.27
N THR A 166 -0.58 -18.46 -10.73
CA THR A 166 -0.65 -19.22 -11.99
C THR A 166 -0.29 -18.34 -13.19
N MET A 167 -0.76 -17.10 -13.25
CA MET A 167 -0.42 -16.16 -14.32
C MET A 167 1.07 -15.78 -14.31
N GLN A 168 1.64 -15.47 -13.14
CA GLN A 168 3.07 -15.15 -13.05
C GLN A 168 3.95 -16.33 -13.46
N LEU A 169 3.63 -17.54 -12.99
CA LEU A 169 4.33 -18.76 -13.39
C LEU A 169 4.16 -19.07 -14.89
N PHE A 170 2.96 -18.85 -15.44
CA PHE A 170 2.68 -19.02 -16.86
C PHE A 170 3.52 -18.08 -17.73
N VAL A 171 3.59 -16.79 -17.37
CA VAL A 171 4.40 -15.81 -18.11
C VAL A 171 5.89 -16.14 -17.96
N LEU A 172 6.35 -16.52 -16.77
CA LEU A 172 7.74 -16.94 -16.55
C LEU A 172 8.09 -18.19 -17.35
N MET A 173 7.19 -19.18 -17.43
CA MET A 173 7.35 -20.37 -18.26
C MET A 173 7.44 -19.98 -19.75
N ILE A 174 6.51 -19.17 -20.25
CA ILE A 174 6.53 -18.69 -21.64
C ILE A 174 7.82 -17.95 -21.95
N VAL A 175 8.25 -17.04 -21.08
CA VAL A 175 9.49 -16.29 -21.31
C VAL A 175 10.68 -17.25 -21.29
N THR A 176 10.81 -18.12 -20.29
CA THR A 176 11.93 -19.07 -20.23
C THR A 176 11.98 -20.05 -21.41
N PHE A 177 10.84 -20.54 -21.91
CA PHE A 177 10.78 -21.45 -23.06
C PHE A 177 10.90 -20.75 -24.44
N LEU A 178 10.58 -19.45 -24.53
CA LEU A 178 10.54 -18.71 -25.81
C LEU A 178 11.69 -17.70 -25.98
N SER A 179 12.44 -17.38 -24.91
CA SER A 179 13.58 -16.46 -24.94
C SER A 179 14.96 -17.13 -24.95
N THR A 180 15.02 -18.47 -24.92
CA THR A 180 16.23 -19.21 -25.27
C THR A 180 16.29 -19.36 -26.80
N PRO A 181 17.05 -18.54 -27.54
CA PRO A 181 17.28 -18.81 -28.94
C PRO A 181 17.96 -20.18 -29.10
N ALA A 182 17.45 -21.00 -30.03
CA ALA A 182 17.92 -22.36 -30.30
C ALA A 182 19.37 -22.46 -30.82
N ASN A 183 20.04 -21.32 -31.06
CA ASN A 183 21.39 -21.28 -31.61
C ASN A 183 22.42 -20.97 -30.52
N ASN A 184 23.46 -21.80 -30.43
CA ASN A 184 24.58 -21.71 -29.50
C ASN A 184 25.23 -20.31 -29.48
N TYR A 185 24.89 -19.50 -28.47
CA TYR A 185 25.58 -18.24 -28.18
C TYR A 185 26.87 -18.54 -27.41
N SER A 186 27.99 -18.66 -28.12
CA SER A 186 29.32 -18.88 -27.53
C SER A 186 30.26 -17.65 -27.63
N GLY A 187 29.80 -16.53 -28.20
CA GLY A 187 30.68 -15.39 -28.54
C GLY A 187 30.58 -14.15 -27.65
N GLN A 188 29.46 -13.92 -26.98
CA GLN A 188 29.29 -12.87 -25.98
C GLN A 188 28.63 -13.53 -24.79
N THR A 189 29.21 -13.40 -23.60
CA THR A 189 28.64 -13.91 -22.35
C THR A 189 27.37 -13.12 -22.01
N MET A 190 26.29 -13.38 -22.75
CA MET A 190 24.95 -13.00 -22.36
C MET A 190 24.51 -14.07 -21.37
N ASP A 191 24.94 -13.87 -20.13
CA ASP A 191 24.49 -14.65 -18.99
C ASP A 191 22.96 -14.76 -19.05
N SER A 192 22.44 -15.97 -18.91
CA SER A 192 21.00 -16.19 -19.04
C SER A 192 20.27 -15.29 -18.04
N GLY A 193 19.26 -14.54 -18.51
CA GLY A 193 18.60 -13.52 -17.68
C GLY A 193 17.98 -14.04 -16.38
N PHE A 194 17.82 -15.36 -16.30
CA PHE A 194 17.48 -16.10 -15.09
C PHE A 194 18.65 -16.16 -14.09
N LEU A 195 19.86 -16.54 -14.54
CA LEU A 195 21.05 -16.62 -13.69
C LEU A 195 21.54 -15.23 -13.25
N ASP A 196 21.36 -14.21 -14.09
CA ASP A 196 21.67 -12.81 -13.75
C ASP A 196 21.04 -12.35 -12.44
N VAL A 197 19.78 -12.73 -12.17
CA VAL A 197 19.06 -12.31 -10.95
C VAL A 197 19.72 -12.87 -9.69
N PHE A 198 20.33 -14.05 -9.80
CA PHE A 198 21.02 -14.71 -8.70
C PHE A 198 22.50 -14.30 -8.61
N ARG A 199 23.01 -13.50 -9.55
CA ARG A 199 24.40 -13.04 -9.55
C ARG A 199 24.60 -11.96 -8.49
N VAL A 200 25.33 -12.29 -7.44
CA VAL A 200 25.62 -11.35 -6.35
C VAL A 200 26.82 -10.48 -6.71
N HIS A 201 26.60 -9.17 -6.83
CA HIS A 201 27.67 -8.18 -6.97
C HIS A 201 28.06 -7.65 -5.59
N TYR A 202 29.12 -8.19 -4.97
CA TYR A 202 29.53 -7.80 -3.61
C TYR A 202 29.81 -6.30 -3.44
N GLU A 203 30.36 -5.64 -4.46
CA GLU A 203 30.58 -4.19 -4.46
C GLU A 203 29.27 -3.39 -4.33
N SER A 204 28.16 -3.95 -4.82
CA SER A 204 26.84 -3.34 -4.70
C SER A 204 26.30 -3.36 -3.28
N LEU A 205 26.76 -4.29 -2.43
CA LEU A 205 26.36 -4.34 -1.02
C LEU A 205 27.03 -3.24 -0.19
N LEU A 206 28.15 -2.68 -0.66
CA LEU A 206 28.87 -1.59 0.00
C LEU A 206 28.27 -0.22 -0.32
N ASP A 207 27.45 -0.12 -1.38
CA ASP A 207 26.82 1.12 -1.82
C ASP A 207 25.56 1.43 -0.98
N PRO A 208 25.58 2.49 -0.15
CA PRO A 208 24.42 2.87 0.66
C PRO A 208 23.19 3.23 -0.18
N GLN A 209 23.37 3.74 -1.40
CA GLN A 209 22.25 4.12 -2.27
C GLN A 209 21.39 2.91 -2.64
N LYS A 210 22.00 1.75 -2.88
CA LYS A 210 21.27 0.51 -3.21
C LYS A 210 20.43 0.02 -2.03
N TRP A 211 20.94 0.11 -0.81
CA TRP A 211 20.17 -0.17 0.41
C TRP A 211 19.03 0.82 0.60
N MET A 212 19.27 2.10 0.30
CA MET A 212 18.23 3.13 0.33
C MET A 212 17.08 2.79 -0.64
N TYR A 213 17.39 2.46 -1.90
CA TYR A 213 16.37 2.05 -2.87
C TYR A 213 15.62 0.77 -2.46
N ALA A 214 16.34 -0.25 -1.97
CA ALA A 214 15.73 -1.49 -1.48
C ALA A 214 14.76 -1.24 -0.32
N SER A 215 15.15 -0.38 0.64
CA SER A 215 14.29 -0.02 1.76
C SER A 215 13.00 0.66 1.30
N VAL A 216 13.10 1.61 0.35
CA VAL A 216 11.95 2.33 -0.20
C VAL A 216 11.00 1.39 -0.91
N PHE A 217 11.54 0.43 -1.67
CA PHE A 217 10.74 -0.61 -2.32
C PHE A 217 9.93 -1.42 -1.30
N VAL A 218 10.58 -1.93 -0.24
CA VAL A 218 9.89 -2.74 0.79
C VAL A 218 8.77 -1.95 1.46
N PHE A 219 9.03 -0.73 1.93
CA PHE A 219 8.01 0.08 2.61
C PHE A 219 6.83 0.42 1.71
N ARG A 220 7.10 0.77 0.44
CA ARG A 220 6.06 1.04 -0.55
C ARG A 220 5.23 -0.20 -0.85
N SER A 221 5.89 -1.34 -0.99
CA SER A 221 5.28 -2.60 -1.41
C SER A 221 4.35 -3.19 -0.33
N MET A 222 4.72 -3.04 0.94
CA MET A 222 3.93 -3.54 2.07
C MET A 222 2.77 -2.62 2.44
N ASN A 223 2.92 -1.31 2.23
CA ASN A 223 1.94 -0.28 2.58
C ASN A 223 1.27 -0.51 3.95
N ALA A 224 2.10 -0.70 4.98
CA ALA A 224 1.72 -1.23 6.29
C ALA A 224 0.81 -0.31 7.11
N VAL A 225 0.75 0.98 6.77
CA VAL A 225 -0.14 1.99 7.37
C VAL A 225 -1.09 2.48 6.27
N SER A 226 -1.99 1.59 5.88
CA SER A 226 -3.02 1.85 4.88
C SER A 226 -4.40 1.49 5.40
N VAL A 227 -5.44 2.10 4.80
CA VAL A 227 -6.84 1.85 5.13
C VAL A 227 -7.20 0.37 4.98
N GLY A 228 -6.65 -0.29 3.94
CA GLY A 228 -6.85 -1.73 3.72
C GLY A 228 -6.27 -2.59 4.84
N SER A 229 -5.08 -2.27 5.35
CA SER A 229 -4.45 -3.05 6.43
C SER A 229 -5.26 -3.02 7.74
N SER A 230 -5.86 -1.88 8.08
CA SER A 230 -6.76 -1.77 9.24
C SER A 230 -8.06 -2.54 9.03
N LEU A 231 -8.62 -2.50 7.81
CA LEU A 231 -9.85 -3.20 7.48
C LEU A 231 -9.69 -4.73 7.53
N ILE A 232 -8.59 -5.24 6.97
CA ILE A 232 -8.30 -6.68 7.03
C ILE A 232 -8.21 -7.13 8.50
N GLY A 233 -7.61 -6.31 9.37
CA GLY A 233 -7.62 -6.54 10.81
C GLY A 233 -9.03 -6.57 11.39
N SER A 234 -9.90 -5.61 11.03
CA SER A 234 -11.25 -5.53 11.61
C SER A 234 -12.10 -6.77 11.32
N TYR A 235 -12.01 -7.33 10.11
CA TYR A 235 -12.75 -8.55 9.75
C TYR A 235 -12.13 -9.87 10.22
N MET A 236 -10.89 -9.87 10.74
CA MET A 236 -10.27 -11.10 11.23
C MET A 236 -11.07 -11.72 12.40
N PRO A 237 -11.27 -13.05 12.45
CA PRO A 237 -11.90 -13.71 13.59
C PRO A 237 -11.18 -13.44 14.90
N ARG A 238 -11.90 -13.40 16.03
CA ARG A 238 -11.28 -13.10 17.35
C ARG A 238 -10.19 -14.07 17.78
N LYS A 239 -10.24 -15.33 17.34
CA LYS A 239 -9.25 -16.38 17.68
C LYS A 239 -8.01 -16.36 16.78
N SER A 240 -8.04 -15.66 15.64
CA SER A 240 -6.90 -15.66 14.71
C SER A 240 -5.78 -14.76 15.22
N GLN A 241 -4.54 -15.18 14.98
CA GLN A 241 -3.35 -14.41 15.32
C GLN A 241 -3.01 -13.47 14.16
N ALA A 242 -3.14 -12.16 14.39
CA ALA A 242 -2.85 -11.14 13.39
C ALA A 242 -1.36 -11.08 13.05
N ASP A 243 -0.50 -11.38 14.02
CA ASP A 243 0.95 -11.32 13.87
C ASP A 243 1.47 -12.43 12.94
N LEU A 244 0.99 -13.67 13.14
CA LEU A 244 1.30 -14.78 12.25
C LEU A 244 0.80 -14.52 10.82
N PHE A 245 -0.43 -14.02 10.70
CA PHE A 245 -0.99 -13.65 9.39
C PHE A 245 -0.16 -12.56 8.70
N ALA A 246 0.35 -11.57 9.45
CA ALA A 246 1.20 -10.54 8.88
C ALA A 246 2.48 -11.15 8.29
N VAL A 247 3.15 -12.06 9.01
CA VAL A 247 4.35 -12.77 8.54
C VAL A 247 4.06 -13.65 7.32
N GLU A 248 2.94 -14.37 7.31
CA GLU A 248 2.55 -15.18 6.15
C GLU A 248 2.35 -14.30 4.90
N VAL A 249 1.64 -13.17 5.04
CA VAL A 249 1.43 -12.23 3.94
C VAL A 249 2.75 -11.60 3.48
N THR A 250 3.67 -11.26 4.39
CA THR A 250 4.97 -10.71 4.00
C THR A 250 5.79 -11.73 3.20
N LEU A 251 5.81 -13.00 3.62
CA LEU A 251 6.55 -14.05 2.93
C LEU A 251 5.96 -14.33 1.54
N ILE A 252 4.64 -14.43 1.43
CA ILE A 252 3.96 -14.59 0.12
C ILE A 252 4.27 -13.39 -0.78
N LEU A 253 4.23 -12.17 -0.24
CA LEU A 253 4.52 -10.96 -0.99
C LEU A 253 5.96 -10.93 -1.52
N LEU A 254 6.94 -11.26 -0.67
CA LEU A 254 8.35 -11.37 -1.07
C LEU A 254 8.56 -12.44 -2.15
N PHE A 255 7.87 -13.57 -2.03
CA PHE A 255 7.90 -14.62 -3.04
C PHE A 255 7.34 -14.15 -4.39
N LEU A 256 6.18 -13.52 -4.40
CA LEU A 256 5.56 -12.97 -5.61
C LEU A 256 6.41 -11.87 -6.26
N TYR A 257 7.05 -11.01 -5.46
CA TYR A 257 7.99 -10.03 -6.00
C TYR A 257 9.23 -10.68 -6.59
N GLY A 258 9.78 -11.71 -5.93
CA GLY A 258 10.88 -12.50 -6.49
C GLY A 258 10.53 -13.09 -7.86
N LEU A 259 9.34 -13.66 -8.01
CA LEU A 259 8.86 -14.16 -9.32
C LEU A 259 8.73 -13.03 -10.36
N GLY A 260 8.24 -11.86 -9.95
CA GLY A 260 8.12 -10.68 -10.81
C GLY A 260 9.47 -10.15 -11.30
N GLU A 261 10.48 -10.08 -10.42
CA GLU A 261 11.84 -9.66 -10.78
C GLU A 261 12.52 -10.66 -11.71
N ILE A 262 12.35 -11.96 -11.48
CA ILE A 262 12.83 -13.00 -12.41
C ILE A 262 12.17 -12.83 -13.78
N LEU A 263 10.86 -12.58 -13.80
CA LEU A 263 10.14 -12.34 -15.04
C LEU A 263 10.67 -11.09 -15.79
N ILE A 264 10.82 -9.95 -15.13
CA ILE A 264 11.28 -8.72 -15.79
C ILE A 264 12.74 -8.87 -16.24
N SER A 265 13.62 -9.46 -15.44
CA SER A 265 15.02 -9.67 -15.82
C SER A 265 15.17 -10.61 -17.02
N THR A 266 14.42 -11.71 -17.05
CA THR A 266 14.41 -12.64 -18.19
C THR A 266 13.86 -11.96 -19.45
N CYS A 267 12.81 -11.16 -19.31
CA CYS A 267 12.27 -10.31 -20.37
C CYS A 267 13.31 -9.33 -20.94
N LEU A 268 14.02 -8.61 -20.06
CA LEU A 268 15.06 -7.66 -20.48
C LEU A 268 16.24 -8.35 -21.18
N THR A 269 16.67 -9.50 -20.67
CA THR A 269 17.75 -10.26 -21.32
C THR A 269 17.31 -10.81 -22.68
N SER A 270 16.06 -11.29 -22.81
CA SER A 270 15.50 -11.69 -24.11
C SER A 270 15.56 -10.56 -25.13
N LEU A 271 15.15 -9.36 -24.72
CA LEU A 271 15.20 -8.18 -25.56
C LEU A 271 16.66 -7.81 -25.92
N ALA A 272 17.57 -7.84 -24.94
CA ALA A 272 18.99 -7.55 -25.14
C ALA A 272 19.63 -8.49 -26.19
N ILE A 273 19.34 -9.79 -26.09
CA ILE A 273 19.78 -10.82 -27.05
C ILE A 273 19.22 -10.54 -28.44
N ASN A 274 17.91 -10.28 -28.53
CA ASN A 274 17.24 -10.05 -29.81
C ASN A 274 17.70 -8.74 -30.48
N MET A 275 18.11 -7.74 -29.70
CA MET A 275 18.63 -6.46 -30.17
C MET A 275 20.16 -6.43 -30.33
N GLN A 276 20.87 -7.51 -29.96
CA GLN A 276 22.35 -7.56 -29.94
C GLN A 276 22.99 -6.40 -29.17
N VAL A 277 22.39 -6.00 -28.04
CA VAL A 277 22.85 -4.88 -27.20
C VAL A 277 23.14 -5.39 -25.78
N SER A 278 24.06 -4.71 -25.08
CA SER A 278 24.31 -4.99 -23.67
C SER A 278 23.10 -4.66 -22.80
N LYS A 279 22.80 -5.54 -21.82
CA LYS A 279 21.70 -5.34 -20.86
C LYS A 279 21.82 -4.02 -20.09
N ASN A 280 23.04 -3.53 -19.85
CA ASN A 280 23.27 -2.29 -19.11
C ASN A 280 22.79 -1.03 -19.85
N GLU A 281 22.59 -1.10 -21.17
CA GLU A 281 22.08 0.02 -21.97
C GLU A 281 20.55 0.09 -21.98
N LEU A 282 19.87 -0.93 -21.43
CA LEU A 282 18.43 -0.93 -21.25
C LEU A 282 18.08 -0.18 -19.96
N SER A 283 18.01 1.15 -20.04
CA SER A 283 17.43 1.96 -18.97
C SER A 283 15.90 1.76 -18.98
N VAL A 284 15.34 1.23 -17.90
CA VAL A 284 13.90 0.96 -17.83
C VAL A 284 13.21 1.83 -16.79
N TYR A 285 12.18 2.56 -17.24
CA TYR A 285 11.25 3.23 -16.35
C TYR A 285 10.09 2.29 -15.99
N PHE A 286 9.48 2.53 -14.83
CA PHE A 286 8.52 1.58 -14.24
C PHE A 286 7.31 1.26 -15.14
N GLN A 287 6.74 2.24 -15.86
CA GLN A 287 5.62 1.98 -16.77
C GLN A 287 6.06 1.32 -18.08
N ASP A 288 7.28 1.60 -18.52
CA ASP A 288 7.84 1.03 -19.74
C ASP A 288 8.03 -0.49 -19.62
N ASN A 289 8.30 -1.00 -18.41
CA ASN A 289 8.29 -2.45 -18.14
C ASN A 289 6.98 -3.11 -18.57
N LEU A 290 5.84 -2.49 -18.32
CA LEU A 290 4.53 -3.12 -18.56
C LEU A 290 3.99 -2.81 -19.96
N PHE A 291 4.17 -1.59 -20.46
CA PHE A 291 3.50 -1.13 -21.68
C PHE A 291 4.42 -0.98 -22.88
N VAL A 292 5.73 -1.20 -22.72
CA VAL A 292 6.70 -1.17 -23.81
C VAL A 292 7.48 -2.48 -23.91
N LEU A 293 8.01 -2.99 -22.79
CA LEU A 293 8.83 -4.22 -22.77
C LEU A 293 7.97 -5.47 -23.01
N MET A 294 6.91 -5.67 -22.20
CA MET A 294 6.05 -6.87 -22.31
C MET A 294 5.39 -7.04 -23.69
N PRO A 295 4.77 -6.02 -24.31
CA PRO A 295 4.16 -6.19 -25.63
C PRO A 295 5.20 -6.53 -26.69
N GLN A 296 6.41 -5.94 -26.61
CA GLN A 296 7.50 -6.23 -27.54
C GLN A 296 7.93 -7.70 -27.48
N ILE A 297 8.03 -8.25 -26.26
CA ILE A 297 8.46 -9.64 -26.03
C ILE A 297 7.38 -10.63 -26.45
N PHE A 298 6.12 -10.34 -26.19
CA PHE A 298 5.01 -11.16 -26.71
C PHE A 298 5.07 -11.22 -28.23
N GLY A 299 5.45 -10.11 -28.85
CA GLY A 299 5.74 -10.03 -30.26
C GLY A 299 6.77 -11.01 -30.79
N MET A 300 7.85 -11.20 -30.03
CA MET A 300 8.97 -12.08 -30.37
C MET A 300 8.70 -13.56 -30.08
N SER A 301 7.61 -13.86 -29.39
CA SER A 301 7.30 -15.20 -28.91
C SER A 301 6.78 -16.13 -30.03
N HIS A 302 6.99 -17.44 -29.89
CA HIS A 302 6.42 -18.44 -30.81
C HIS A 302 4.92 -18.70 -30.57
N VAL A 303 4.40 -18.27 -29.42
CA VAL A 303 2.98 -18.39 -29.07
C VAL A 303 2.22 -17.25 -29.76
N PRO A 304 0.94 -17.43 -30.15
CA PRO A 304 0.16 -16.36 -30.75
C PRO A 304 0.15 -15.11 -29.88
N THR A 305 0.72 -14.03 -30.42
CA THR A 305 0.97 -12.76 -29.72
C THR A 305 -0.32 -12.18 -29.14
N LYS A 306 -1.43 -12.25 -29.88
CA LYS A 306 -2.76 -11.83 -29.43
C LYS A 306 -3.24 -12.57 -28.18
N LEU A 307 -2.98 -13.88 -28.09
CA LEU A 307 -3.38 -14.72 -26.96
C LEU A 307 -2.57 -14.39 -25.71
N LEU A 308 -1.29 -14.06 -25.85
CA LEU A 308 -0.48 -13.62 -24.72
C LEU A 308 -0.92 -12.24 -24.22
N THR A 309 -1.14 -11.30 -25.13
CA THR A 309 -1.58 -9.94 -24.80
C THR A 309 -2.92 -9.96 -24.06
N ILE A 310 -3.94 -10.69 -24.55
CA ILE A 310 -5.24 -10.77 -23.88
C ILE A 310 -5.13 -11.42 -22.49
N ILE A 311 -4.37 -12.52 -22.34
CA ILE A 311 -4.23 -13.19 -21.05
C ILE A 311 -3.52 -12.27 -20.05
N PHE A 312 -2.39 -11.67 -20.46
CA PHE A 312 -1.58 -10.83 -19.58
C PHE A 312 -2.29 -9.53 -19.19
N TYR A 313 -2.72 -8.73 -20.17
CA TYR A 313 -3.36 -7.45 -19.90
C TYR A 313 -4.79 -7.61 -19.37
N GLY A 314 -5.51 -8.67 -19.76
CA GLY A 314 -6.80 -9.02 -19.15
C GLY A 314 -6.64 -9.35 -17.66
N TYR A 315 -5.62 -10.14 -17.30
CA TYR A 315 -5.28 -10.40 -15.90
C TYR A 315 -4.90 -9.12 -15.14
N LEU A 316 -4.05 -8.27 -15.71
CA LEU A 316 -3.67 -6.99 -15.09
C LEU A 316 -4.87 -6.06 -14.91
N PHE A 317 -5.79 -6.03 -15.88
CA PHE A 317 -7.05 -5.28 -15.79
C PHE A 317 -7.87 -5.73 -14.56
N PHE A 318 -8.19 -7.02 -14.46
CA PHE A 318 -8.96 -7.54 -13.33
C PHE A 318 -8.24 -7.36 -11.98
N THR A 319 -6.92 -7.45 -11.97
CA THR A 319 -6.11 -7.20 -10.78
C THR A 319 -6.24 -5.76 -10.30
N ASN A 320 -6.18 -4.78 -11.21
CA ASN A 320 -6.35 -3.37 -10.86
C ASN A 320 -7.79 -3.06 -10.42
N ILE A 321 -8.80 -3.64 -11.08
CA ILE A 321 -10.21 -3.53 -10.65
C ILE A 321 -10.40 -4.10 -9.24
N TRP A 322 -9.82 -5.26 -8.95
CA TRP A 322 -9.88 -5.85 -7.62
C TRP A 322 -9.18 -5.00 -6.55
N ARG A 323 -8.05 -4.39 -6.88
CA ARG A 323 -7.35 -3.46 -5.98
C ARG A 323 -8.20 -2.22 -5.70
N ALA A 324 -8.78 -1.61 -6.73
CA ALA A 324 -9.67 -0.46 -6.60
C ALA A 324 -10.91 -0.77 -5.74
N GLN A 325 -11.52 -1.93 -5.97
CA GLN A 325 -12.63 -2.48 -5.18
C GLN A 325 -12.30 -2.53 -3.68
N LEU A 326 -11.14 -3.11 -3.34
CA LEU A 326 -10.71 -3.25 -1.95
C LEU A 326 -10.46 -1.89 -1.29
N ILE A 327 -9.84 -0.95 -2.01
CA ILE A 327 -9.60 0.41 -1.51
C ILE A 327 -10.92 1.12 -1.22
N LEU A 328 -11.85 1.12 -2.19
CA LEU A 328 -13.17 1.75 -2.03
C LEU A 328 -13.97 1.14 -0.88
N SER A 329 -13.99 -0.19 -0.80
CA SER A 329 -14.66 -0.91 0.30
C SER A 329 -14.04 -0.51 1.65
N SER A 330 -12.70 -0.41 1.71
CA SER A 330 -12.02 -0.01 2.95
C SER A 330 -12.41 1.39 3.39
N ILE A 331 -12.40 2.36 2.46
CA ILE A 331 -12.80 3.74 2.74
C ILE A 331 -14.25 3.77 3.22
N TYR A 332 -15.15 3.09 2.50
CA TYR A 332 -16.56 3.02 2.83
C TYR A 332 -16.81 2.50 4.26
N GLU A 333 -16.24 1.33 4.60
CA GLU A 333 -16.41 0.72 5.92
C GLU A 333 -15.84 1.62 7.03
N THR A 334 -14.72 2.33 6.78
CA THR A 334 -14.17 3.26 7.78
C THR A 334 -15.11 4.43 8.10
N PHE A 335 -15.90 4.89 7.13
CA PHE A 335 -16.92 5.91 7.36
C PHE A 335 -18.17 5.31 8.01
N ALA A 336 -18.56 4.10 7.61
CA ALA A 336 -19.69 3.39 8.19
C ALA A 336 -19.48 3.07 9.68
N ASP A 337 -18.24 2.79 10.10
CA ASP A 337 -17.84 2.65 11.50
C ASP A 337 -18.08 3.92 12.33
N ILE A 338 -18.01 5.12 11.73
CA ILE A 338 -18.29 6.39 12.41
C ILE A 338 -19.79 6.65 12.49
N LYS A 339 -20.49 6.46 11.36
CA LYS A 339 -21.94 6.68 11.25
C LYS A 339 -22.61 5.48 10.59
N PRO A 340 -23.29 4.60 11.35
CA PRO A 340 -23.88 3.38 10.80
C PRO A 340 -25.02 3.64 9.80
N ILE A 341 -25.58 4.86 9.77
CA ILE A 341 -26.56 5.31 8.76
C ILE A 341 -26.01 5.15 7.33
N ILE A 342 -24.69 5.21 7.15
CA ILE A 342 -23.99 5.03 5.87
C ILE A 342 -24.21 3.62 5.28
N HIS A 343 -24.54 2.61 6.10
CA HIS A 343 -24.93 1.28 5.62
C HIS A 343 -26.21 1.28 4.77
N ILE A 344 -27.14 2.18 5.08
CA ILE A 344 -28.40 2.28 4.34
C ILE A 344 -28.15 2.80 2.91
N TYR A 345 -27.21 3.74 2.76
CA TYR A 345 -26.91 4.40 1.48
C TYR A 345 -25.71 3.77 0.75
N GLN A 346 -25.32 2.54 1.10
CA GLN A 346 -24.11 1.90 0.60
C GLN A 346 -23.99 1.89 -0.93
N PHE A 347 -25.09 1.58 -1.62
CA PHE A 347 -25.16 1.50 -3.07
C PHE A 347 -24.92 2.87 -3.72
N TYR A 348 -25.61 3.91 -3.22
CA TYR A 348 -25.48 5.26 -3.73
C TYR A 348 -24.06 5.82 -3.51
N ILE A 349 -23.46 5.56 -2.35
CA ILE A 349 -22.12 6.05 -2.01
C ILE A 349 -21.05 5.36 -2.86
N ARG A 350 -21.16 4.05 -3.09
CA ARG A 350 -20.22 3.29 -3.94
C ARG A 350 -20.28 3.76 -5.40
N THR A 351 -21.49 3.87 -5.96
CA THR A 351 -21.69 4.37 -7.32
C THR A 351 -21.22 5.82 -7.47
N PHE A 352 -21.56 6.69 -6.52
CA PHE A 352 -21.07 8.08 -6.51
C PHE A 352 -19.54 8.15 -6.47
N SER A 353 -18.90 7.30 -5.66
CA SER A 353 -17.43 7.24 -5.58
C SER A 353 -16.80 6.84 -6.92
N CYS A 354 -17.42 5.90 -7.66
CA CYS A 354 -16.96 5.51 -9.00
C CYS A 354 -17.09 6.65 -10.02
N ILE A 355 -18.20 7.38 -9.99
CA ILE A 355 -18.41 8.59 -10.81
C ILE A 355 -17.37 9.66 -10.46
N LEU A 356 -17.08 9.84 -9.17
CA LEU A 356 -16.10 10.81 -8.71
C LEU A 356 -14.68 10.42 -9.13
N ILE A 357 -14.32 9.13 -9.11
CA ILE A 357 -13.06 8.63 -9.68
C ILE A 357 -12.98 8.95 -11.18
N PHE A 358 -14.04 8.68 -11.93
CA PHE A 358 -14.08 8.97 -13.37
C PHE A 358 -13.85 10.47 -13.65
N ILE A 359 -14.56 11.36 -12.94
CA ILE A 359 -14.42 12.82 -13.11
C ILE A 359 -13.00 13.28 -12.74
N LEU A 360 -12.45 12.81 -11.62
CA LEU A 360 -11.11 13.20 -11.18
C LEU A 360 -9.99 12.58 -12.04
N SER A 361 -10.29 11.54 -12.81
CA SER A 361 -9.34 10.96 -13.77
C SER A 361 -9.24 11.75 -15.08
N LEU A 362 -10.19 12.64 -15.39
CA LEU A 362 -10.20 13.41 -16.64
C LEU A 362 -8.90 14.18 -16.94
N PRO A 363 -8.27 14.89 -15.96
CA PRO A 363 -7.02 15.60 -16.22
C PRO A 363 -5.87 14.66 -16.61
N LEU A 364 -5.90 13.40 -16.18
CA LEU A 364 -4.87 12.40 -16.50
C LEU A 364 -4.94 11.94 -17.96
N TYR A 365 -6.06 12.15 -18.65
CA TYR A 365 -6.24 11.77 -20.06
C TYR A 365 -6.01 12.93 -21.05
N MET A 366 -5.45 14.04 -20.57
CA MET A 366 -5.02 15.15 -21.40
C MET A 366 -3.77 14.77 -22.19
N GLU A 367 -3.82 14.94 -23.51
CA GLU A 367 -2.69 14.66 -24.40
C GLU A 367 -1.43 15.47 -23.99
N GLY A 368 -0.30 14.77 -23.88
CA GLY A 368 1.01 15.31 -23.50
C GLY A 368 1.24 15.46 -21.99
N TYR A 369 0.19 15.40 -21.16
CA TYR A 369 0.30 15.59 -19.71
C TYR A 369 0.09 14.33 -18.88
N THR A 370 -0.38 13.22 -19.47
CA THR A 370 -0.66 11.96 -18.75
C THR A 370 0.51 11.53 -17.87
N GLU A 371 1.72 11.38 -18.43
CA GLU A 371 2.91 11.01 -17.67
C GLU A 371 3.22 11.99 -16.53
N THR A 372 3.16 13.30 -16.79
CA THR A 372 3.46 14.33 -15.79
C THR A 372 2.51 14.29 -14.59
N PHE A 373 1.21 14.18 -14.85
CA PHE A 373 0.21 14.09 -13.79
C PHE A 373 0.28 12.75 -13.05
N LEU A 374 0.60 11.67 -13.75
CA LEU A 374 0.75 10.36 -13.12
C LEU A 374 1.99 10.31 -12.20
N HIS A 375 3.09 10.89 -12.65
CA HIS A 375 4.28 11.10 -11.83
C HIS A 375 3.97 11.98 -10.60
N PHE A 376 3.15 13.02 -10.77
CA PHE A 376 2.71 13.86 -9.65
C PHE A 376 1.82 13.10 -8.64
N VAL A 377 0.84 12.32 -9.09
CA VAL A 377 0.00 11.50 -8.20
C VAL A 377 0.85 10.50 -7.42
N ARG A 378 1.82 9.86 -8.08
CA ARG A 378 2.78 8.96 -7.43
C ARG A 378 3.70 9.68 -6.44
N PHE A 379 4.12 10.90 -6.77
CA PHE A 379 4.88 11.76 -5.88
C PHE A 379 4.09 12.06 -4.60
N LEU A 380 2.80 12.39 -4.71
CA LEU A 380 1.93 12.62 -3.55
C LEU A 380 1.83 11.36 -2.69
N GLU A 381 1.56 10.20 -3.30
CA GLU A 381 1.46 8.93 -2.58
C GLU A 381 2.73 8.62 -1.78
N ILE A 382 3.92 8.72 -2.40
CA ILE A 382 5.19 8.36 -1.78
C ILE A 382 5.52 9.27 -0.59
N ASN A 383 5.46 10.59 -0.78
CA ASN A 383 5.76 11.55 0.27
C ASN A 383 4.82 11.41 1.46
N TYR A 384 3.52 11.34 1.17
CA TYR A 384 2.52 11.42 2.22
C TYR A 384 2.38 10.13 2.98
N MET A 385 2.52 8.98 2.33
CA MET A 385 2.58 7.73 3.05
C MET A 385 3.78 7.69 3.99
N ALA A 386 4.94 8.22 3.60
CA ALA A 386 6.10 8.29 4.48
C ALA A 386 5.85 9.16 5.73
N ILE A 387 5.30 10.36 5.55
CA ILE A 387 4.98 11.28 6.66
C ILE A 387 3.90 10.68 7.58
N ILE A 388 2.82 10.14 7.00
CA ILE A 388 1.73 9.53 7.76
C ILE A 388 2.24 8.32 8.54
N GLN A 389 3.02 7.44 7.90
CA GLN A 389 3.60 6.27 8.56
C GLN A 389 4.44 6.67 9.77
N LEU A 390 5.28 7.70 9.63
CA LEU A 390 6.07 8.25 10.72
C LEU A 390 5.18 8.77 11.87
N ILE A 391 4.22 9.64 11.56
CA ILE A 391 3.35 10.27 12.57
C ILE A 391 2.53 9.22 13.32
N VAL A 392 1.95 8.27 12.60
CA VAL A 392 1.10 7.21 13.16
C VAL A 392 1.90 6.26 14.04
N THR A 393 3.05 5.79 13.54
CA THR A 393 3.89 4.85 14.30
C THR A 393 4.48 5.52 15.53
N PHE A 394 4.95 6.75 15.42
CA PHE A 394 5.41 7.55 16.56
C PHE A 394 4.28 7.75 17.59
N SER A 395 3.09 8.14 17.15
CA SER A 395 1.96 8.36 18.07
C SER A 395 1.55 7.10 18.81
N ILE A 396 1.45 5.97 18.11
CA ILE A 396 1.03 4.70 18.70
C ILE A 396 2.12 4.13 19.62
N LEU A 397 3.39 4.14 19.18
CA LEU A 397 4.47 3.46 19.90
C LEU A 397 5.12 4.31 21.00
N TYR A 398 5.12 5.64 20.88
CA TYR A 398 5.76 6.53 21.87
C TYR A 398 4.72 7.30 22.72
N ILE A 399 3.64 7.82 22.13
CA ILE A 399 2.62 8.57 22.90
C ILE A 399 1.70 7.59 23.66
N TYR A 400 1.05 6.66 22.96
CA TYR A 400 0.24 5.64 23.64
C TYR A 400 1.14 4.66 24.43
N GLY A 401 2.22 4.21 23.79
CA GLY A 401 3.34 3.49 24.41
C GLY A 401 3.43 2.03 23.96
N ALA A 402 4.58 1.65 23.40
CA ALA A 402 4.86 0.30 22.91
C ALA A 402 4.62 -0.77 23.98
N GLN A 403 4.89 -0.41 25.22
CA GLN A 403 4.74 -1.27 26.37
C GLN A 403 3.26 -1.57 26.70
N LYS A 404 2.34 -0.61 26.46
CA LYS A 404 0.88 -0.84 26.58
C LYS A 404 0.37 -1.72 25.45
N ILE A 405 0.89 -1.55 24.24
CA ILE A 405 0.55 -2.40 23.08
C ILE A 405 0.95 -3.85 23.34
N CYS A 406 2.11 -4.08 23.97
CA CYS A 406 2.51 -5.43 24.37
C CYS A 406 1.57 -6.05 25.42
N ASP A 407 1.03 -5.22 26.31
CA ASP A 407 0.03 -5.66 27.29
C ASP A 407 -1.34 -5.89 26.61
N ASP A 408 -1.71 -5.10 25.60
CA ASP A 408 -2.91 -5.29 24.77
C ASP A 408 -2.79 -6.61 23.98
N HIS A 409 -1.63 -6.89 23.38
CA HIS A 409 -1.34 -8.17 22.73
C HIS A 409 -1.49 -9.34 23.70
N HIS A 410 -0.97 -9.21 24.92
CA HIS A 410 -1.09 -10.25 25.94
C HIS A 410 -2.53 -10.46 26.39
N PHE A 411 -3.32 -9.39 26.49
CA PHE A 411 -4.75 -9.49 26.77
C PHE A 411 -5.51 -10.23 25.65
N ILE A 412 -5.18 -9.98 24.38
CA ILE A 412 -5.86 -10.59 23.23
C ILE A 412 -5.48 -12.07 23.06
N TYR A 413 -4.19 -12.39 23.12
CA TYR A 413 -3.65 -13.72 22.79
C TYR A 413 -3.20 -14.55 23.99
N GLY A 414 -3.22 -14.00 25.20
CA GLY A 414 -2.78 -14.67 26.42
C GLY A 414 -1.26 -14.79 26.59
N LYS A 415 -0.46 -14.29 25.63
CA LYS A 415 1.01 -14.32 25.68
C LYS A 415 1.61 -12.96 25.31
N GLN A 416 2.65 -12.54 26.02
CA GLN A 416 3.39 -11.34 25.65
C GLN A 416 4.22 -11.63 24.38
N PRO A 417 4.44 -10.61 23.53
CA PRO A 417 5.30 -10.79 22.38
C PRO A 417 6.75 -11.02 22.83
N ASP A 418 7.49 -11.77 22.01
CA ASP A 418 8.89 -12.07 22.25
C ASP A 418 9.74 -10.80 22.36
N THR A 419 10.86 -10.90 23.06
CA THR A 419 11.78 -9.77 23.28
C THR A 419 12.25 -9.15 21.97
N PHE A 420 12.49 -9.97 20.94
CA PHE A 420 12.85 -9.50 19.60
C PHE A 420 11.77 -8.58 19.00
N TYR A 421 10.50 -9.00 19.05
CA TYR A 421 9.39 -8.19 18.54
C TYR A 421 9.22 -6.89 19.34
N ARG A 422 9.41 -6.94 20.66
CA ARG A 422 9.38 -5.75 21.52
C ARG A 422 10.45 -4.73 21.15
N LEU A 423 11.68 -5.19 20.87
CA LEU A 423 12.76 -4.32 20.40
C LEU A 423 12.43 -3.71 19.04
N LEU A 424 11.91 -4.52 18.10
CA LEU A 424 11.49 -4.02 16.79
C LEU A 424 10.39 -2.95 16.90
N LEU A 425 9.40 -3.14 17.76
CA LEU A 425 8.35 -2.14 18.01
C LEU A 425 8.93 -0.81 18.47
N ILE A 426 9.97 -0.82 19.31
CA ILE A 426 10.61 0.42 19.80
C ILE A 426 11.44 1.09 18.69
N LEU A 427 12.09 0.30 17.83
CA LEU A 427 12.92 0.78 16.72
C LEU A 427 12.09 1.24 15.50
N THR A 428 10.86 0.77 15.35
CA THR A 428 10.00 1.02 14.17
C THR A 428 9.88 2.50 13.80
N PRO A 429 9.63 3.44 14.72
CA PRO A 429 9.52 4.87 14.36
C PRO A 429 10.83 5.45 13.83
N ALA A 430 11.99 4.98 14.33
CA ALA A 430 13.28 5.39 13.82
C ALA A 430 13.51 4.88 12.38
N LEU A 431 13.07 3.65 12.07
CA LEU A 431 13.12 3.11 10.71
C LEU A 431 12.26 3.93 9.74
N PHE A 432 11.06 4.35 10.15
CA PHE A 432 10.21 5.22 9.33
C PHE A 432 10.77 6.64 9.17
N LEU A 433 11.52 7.13 10.17
CA LEU A 433 12.23 8.41 10.07
C LEU A 433 13.36 8.32 9.05
N ILE A 434 14.13 7.24 9.08
CA ILE A 434 15.17 6.95 8.07
C ILE A 434 14.53 6.85 6.69
N TYR A 435 13.43 6.10 6.54
CA TYR A 435 12.68 6.00 5.29
C TYR A 435 12.24 7.37 4.78
N TRP A 436 11.67 8.23 5.64
CA TRP A 436 11.29 9.58 5.25
C TRP A 436 12.50 10.41 4.77
N ALA A 437 13.62 10.36 5.49
CA ALA A 437 14.85 11.07 5.11
C ALA A 437 15.37 10.58 3.75
N ILE A 438 15.38 9.27 3.52
CA ILE A 438 15.77 8.66 2.24
C ILE A 438 14.87 9.16 1.11
N ASN A 439 13.55 9.14 1.28
CA ASN A 439 12.63 9.65 0.27
C ASN A 439 12.92 11.13 -0.02
N TYR A 440 13.05 11.95 1.01
CA TYR A 440 13.34 13.37 0.84
C TYR A 440 14.61 13.61 0.01
N THR A 441 15.69 12.88 0.29
CA THR A 441 16.94 12.97 -0.48
C THR A 441 16.77 12.54 -1.94
N ASN A 442 16.15 11.39 -2.19
CA ASN A 442 15.89 10.88 -3.55
C ASN A 442 15.06 11.87 -4.37
N MET A 443 14.10 12.52 -3.70
CA MET A 443 13.20 13.44 -4.35
C MET A 443 13.86 14.77 -4.68
N SER A 444 14.77 15.25 -3.84
CA SER A 444 15.56 16.45 -4.14
C SER A 444 16.44 16.29 -5.39
N HIS A 445 16.78 15.05 -5.76
CA HIS A 445 17.57 14.73 -6.96
C HIS A 445 16.73 14.41 -8.20
N ASP A 446 15.41 14.26 -8.07
CA ASP A 446 14.54 13.95 -9.21
C ASP A 446 14.28 15.21 -10.06
N ARG A 447 14.39 15.07 -11.39
CA ARG A 447 14.12 16.16 -12.34
C ARG A 447 12.68 16.67 -12.23
N TRP A 448 11.73 15.79 -11.89
CA TRP A 448 10.32 16.15 -11.72
C TRP A 448 10.07 17.04 -10.50
N PHE A 449 10.97 17.04 -9.50
CA PHE A 449 10.83 17.84 -8.30
C PHE A 449 10.76 19.33 -8.61
N SER A 450 11.61 19.84 -9.49
CA SER A 450 11.59 21.26 -9.87
C SER A 450 10.24 21.65 -10.48
N ILE A 451 9.72 20.84 -11.41
CA ILE A 451 8.43 21.06 -12.08
C ILE A 451 7.29 21.13 -11.07
N PHE A 452 7.24 20.20 -10.09
CA PHE A 452 6.16 20.16 -9.10
C PHE A 452 6.19 21.35 -8.14
N PHE A 453 7.37 21.87 -7.80
CA PHE A 453 7.52 23.00 -6.87
C PHE A 453 7.59 24.37 -7.54
N THR A 454 7.58 24.44 -8.87
CA THR A 454 7.46 25.72 -9.60
C THR A 454 6.03 26.02 -10.04
N HIS A 455 5.22 25.01 -10.33
CA HIS A 455 3.85 25.23 -10.83
C HIS A 455 2.83 25.36 -9.68
N PRO A 456 2.04 26.45 -9.64
CA PRO A 456 1.13 26.74 -8.53
C PRO A 456 0.00 25.69 -8.39
N VAL A 457 -0.39 25.04 -9.48
CA VAL A 457 -1.42 23.98 -9.45
C VAL A 457 -0.95 22.79 -8.63
N PHE A 458 0.27 22.31 -8.88
CA PHE A 458 0.84 21.17 -8.15
C PHE A 458 1.07 21.50 -6.67
N ILE A 459 1.56 22.71 -6.36
CA ILE A 459 1.69 23.19 -4.98
C ILE A 459 0.33 23.28 -4.30
N GLY A 460 -0.68 23.83 -4.97
CA GLY A 460 -2.04 23.94 -4.46
C GLY A 460 -2.63 22.56 -4.16
N THR A 461 -2.52 21.60 -5.08
CA THR A 461 -2.97 20.23 -4.85
C THR A 461 -2.22 19.56 -3.70
N TYR A 462 -0.90 19.77 -3.61
CA TYR A 462 -0.10 19.30 -2.49
C TYR A 462 -0.68 19.83 -1.17
N ILE A 463 -0.87 21.15 -1.02
CA ILE A 463 -1.42 21.75 0.20
C ILE A 463 -2.84 21.21 0.51
N ILE A 464 -3.72 21.13 -0.48
CA ILE A 464 -5.10 20.64 -0.31
C ILE A 464 -5.13 19.24 0.31
N THR A 465 -4.24 18.36 -0.14
CA THR A 465 -4.20 16.99 0.40
C THR A 465 -3.74 16.91 1.86
N GLN A 466 -3.10 17.95 2.41
CA GLN A 466 -2.73 18.05 3.83
C GLN A 466 -3.82 18.63 4.73
N VAL A 467 -4.82 19.28 4.15
CA VAL A 467 -5.90 19.94 4.89
C VAL A 467 -6.60 19.02 5.90
N PRO A 468 -6.96 17.75 5.58
CA PRO A 468 -7.66 16.88 6.54
C PRO A 468 -6.84 16.60 7.81
N HIS A 469 -5.52 16.50 7.67
CA HIS A 469 -4.63 16.26 8.81
C HIS A 469 -4.61 17.48 9.73
N LEU A 470 -4.36 18.66 9.16
CA LEU A 470 -4.28 19.92 9.90
C LEU A 470 -5.61 20.29 10.54
N LEU A 471 -6.73 20.17 9.81
CA LEU A 471 -8.06 20.44 10.35
C LEU A 471 -8.43 19.47 11.48
N GLY A 472 -8.07 18.18 11.35
CA GLY A 472 -8.34 17.20 12.40
C GLY A 472 -7.58 17.49 13.69
N ILE A 473 -6.31 17.89 13.60
CA ILE A 473 -5.51 18.36 14.74
C ILE A 473 -6.16 19.59 15.36
N LEU A 474 -6.44 20.62 14.55
CA LEU A 474 -7.03 21.88 15.02
C LEU A 474 -8.38 21.66 15.71
N TYR A 475 -9.25 20.83 15.14
CA TYR A 475 -10.55 20.51 15.70
C TYR A 475 -10.42 19.88 17.10
N LYS A 476 -9.60 18.85 17.27
CA LYS A 476 -9.39 18.19 18.58
C LYS A 476 -8.66 19.10 19.56
N MET A 477 -7.68 19.89 19.11
CA MET A 477 -7.02 20.90 19.92
C MET A 477 -8.03 21.91 20.49
N LEU A 478 -8.88 22.51 19.65
CA LEU A 478 -9.90 23.46 20.09
C LEU A 478 -10.93 22.82 21.04
N PHE A 479 -11.33 21.57 20.78
CA PHE A 479 -12.25 20.83 21.64
C PHE A 479 -11.68 20.62 23.05
N TYR A 480 -10.44 20.16 23.18
CA TYR A 480 -9.82 19.93 24.50
C TYR A 480 -9.33 21.22 25.17
N LEU A 481 -8.97 22.25 24.40
CA LEU A 481 -8.73 23.60 24.92
C LEU A 481 -9.98 24.15 25.61
N LYS A 482 -11.15 23.98 24.99
CA LYS A 482 -12.44 24.38 25.59
C LYS A 482 -12.76 23.61 26.88
N GLN A 483 -12.29 22.36 27.00
CA GLN A 483 -12.41 21.55 28.22
C GLN A 483 -11.30 21.82 29.25
N GLN A 484 -10.37 22.74 28.97
CA GLN A 484 -9.22 23.07 29.82
C GLN A 484 -8.34 21.86 30.18
N ASN A 485 -8.32 20.82 29.34
CA ASN A 485 -7.63 19.57 29.65
C ASN A 485 -6.84 19.03 28.46
N MET A 486 -5.73 19.70 28.15
CA MET A 486 -4.84 19.36 27.04
C MET A 486 -4.14 18.00 27.19
N VAL A 487 -4.02 17.49 28.41
CA VAL A 487 -3.40 16.19 28.66
C VAL A 487 -4.23 15.05 28.07
N HIS A 488 -5.55 15.21 27.96
CA HIS A 488 -6.41 14.21 27.33
C HIS A 488 -6.19 14.08 25.82
N LEU A 489 -5.53 15.05 25.17
CA LEU A 489 -5.17 14.94 23.76
C LEU A 489 -4.13 13.82 23.49
N LEU A 490 -3.35 13.47 24.53
CA LEU A 490 -2.32 12.42 24.48
C LEU A 490 -2.79 11.10 25.10
N LYS A 491 -4.02 11.06 25.64
CA LYS A 491 -4.63 9.85 26.19
C LYS A 491 -5.65 9.29 25.22
N CYS A 492 -5.79 7.97 25.21
CA CYS A 492 -6.82 7.32 24.41
C CYS A 492 -8.22 7.74 24.85
N GLU A 493 -9.15 7.79 23.90
CA GLU A 493 -10.57 7.98 24.16
C GLU A 493 -11.16 6.73 24.85
N ASP A 494 -12.25 6.89 25.59
CA ASP A 494 -12.89 5.80 26.34
C ASP A 494 -13.45 4.68 25.43
N ASP A 495 -13.67 5.01 24.15
CA ASP A 495 -14.13 4.10 23.10
C ASP A 495 -12.99 3.37 22.36
N TRP A 496 -11.74 3.52 22.82
CA TRP A 496 -10.60 2.76 22.29
C TRP A 496 -10.60 1.31 22.83
N GLY A 497 -10.51 0.33 21.92
CA GLY A 497 -10.43 -1.10 22.24
C GLY A 497 -11.55 -1.90 21.57
N ASP A 498 -11.87 -3.08 22.13
CA ASP A 498 -12.93 -3.95 21.58
C ASP A 498 -14.28 -3.20 21.53
N PRO A 499 -15.14 -3.43 20.52
CA PRO A 499 -16.46 -2.80 20.43
C PRO A 499 -17.35 -3.05 21.67
N ASN A 500 -17.18 -4.16 22.38
CA ASN A 500 -17.93 -4.45 23.59
C ASN A 500 -17.38 -3.64 24.79
N PRO A 501 -18.17 -2.73 25.39
CA PRO A 501 -17.72 -1.91 26.52
C PRO A 501 -17.29 -2.73 27.74
N GLN A 502 -17.87 -3.93 27.95
CA GLN A 502 -17.45 -4.80 29.07
C GLN A 502 -15.99 -5.24 28.92
N ILE A 503 -15.60 -5.64 27.70
CA ILE A 503 -14.22 -6.08 27.40
C ILE A 503 -13.25 -4.90 27.51
N ARG A 504 -13.67 -3.68 27.15
CA ARG A 504 -12.85 -2.47 27.37
C ARG A 504 -12.59 -2.23 28.85
N ASN A 505 -13.63 -2.35 29.68
CA ASN A 505 -13.49 -2.20 31.13
C ASN A 505 -12.57 -3.27 31.73
N GLU A 506 -12.70 -4.53 31.30
CA GLU A 506 -11.78 -5.61 31.69
C GLU A 506 -10.32 -5.26 31.35
N ARG A 507 -10.08 -4.70 30.16
CA ARG A 507 -8.73 -4.31 29.74
C ARG A 507 -8.13 -3.20 30.60
N ILE A 508 -8.95 -2.20 30.99
CA ILE A 508 -8.52 -1.07 31.82
C ILE A 508 -8.05 -1.57 33.19
N ILE A 509 -8.74 -2.58 33.74
CA ILE A 509 -8.39 -3.22 35.01
C ILE A 509 -7.14 -4.09 34.84
N TYR A 510 -7.07 -4.84 33.73
CA TYR A 510 -6.01 -5.81 33.47
C TYR A 510 -4.61 -5.17 33.41
N HIS A 511 -3.76 -5.50 34.37
CA HIS A 511 -2.40 -5.01 34.43
C HIS A 511 -1.42 -6.16 34.63
N PRO A 512 -1.04 -6.86 33.54
CA PRO A 512 -0.30 -8.11 33.65
C PRO A 512 1.04 -7.96 34.36
N ARG A 513 1.67 -6.78 34.34
CA ARG A 513 2.94 -6.56 35.06
C ARG A 513 2.79 -6.29 36.55
N LYS A 514 1.65 -5.76 36.99
CA LYS A 514 1.35 -5.57 38.42
C LYS A 514 0.90 -6.91 39.02
N GLU A 515 0.06 -7.65 38.31
CA GLU A 515 -0.40 -8.99 38.67
C GLU A 515 0.76 -10.02 38.64
N ASN A 516 1.60 -10.03 37.60
CA ASN A 516 2.74 -10.96 37.52
C ASN A 516 3.88 -10.65 38.49
N LYS A 517 3.89 -9.49 39.17
CA LYS A 517 4.88 -9.22 40.23
C LYS A 517 4.64 -10.11 41.47
N TYR A 518 3.41 -10.59 41.67
CA TYR A 518 3.07 -11.60 42.67
C TYR A 518 3.28 -13.03 42.17
N PHE A 519 3.03 -13.31 40.88
CA PHE A 519 3.16 -14.66 40.30
C PHE A 519 4.57 -15.09 39.85
N ARG A 520 5.56 -14.19 39.81
CA ARG A 520 6.92 -14.51 39.34
C ARG A 520 7.68 -15.55 40.18
N ARG A 521 7.12 -16.07 41.27
CA ARG A 521 7.82 -17.07 42.11
C ARG A 521 7.50 -18.52 41.79
N LEU A 522 6.34 -18.88 41.26
CA LEU A 522 6.00 -20.29 41.00
C LEU A 522 5.03 -20.39 39.81
N ASP A 523 5.38 -21.27 38.87
CA ASP A 523 4.57 -21.82 37.77
C ASP A 523 4.66 -21.18 36.37
N THR A 524 5.20 -21.96 35.44
CA THR A 524 4.95 -21.86 34.00
C THR A 524 3.47 -22.19 33.75
N CYS A 525 2.65 -21.16 33.59
CA CYS A 525 1.21 -21.31 33.37
C CYS A 525 0.92 -22.08 32.06
N LYS A 526 0.38 -23.30 32.17
CA LYS A 526 -0.25 -24.08 31.08
C LYS A 526 -1.74 -23.74 30.95
N HIS A 527 -2.11 -22.47 30.85
CA HIS A 527 -3.51 -22.09 30.68
C HIS A 527 -3.79 -21.71 29.22
N ASP A 528 -4.70 -22.46 28.60
CA ASP A 528 -5.45 -21.98 27.44
C ASP A 528 -6.20 -20.70 27.85
N CYS A 529 -5.94 -19.63 27.09
CA CYS A 529 -6.50 -18.28 27.15
C CYS A 529 -7.52 -17.99 28.28
N LEU A 530 -7.16 -17.12 29.23
CA LEU A 530 -8.03 -16.60 30.32
C LEU A 530 -9.40 -16.07 29.84
N ARG A 531 -9.51 -15.68 28.57
CA ARG A 531 -10.74 -15.22 27.92
C ARG A 531 -11.87 -16.27 27.83
N TYR A 532 -11.53 -17.57 27.83
CA TYR A 532 -12.51 -18.66 27.80
C TYR A 532 -12.67 -19.35 29.15
N ASN A 533 -11.95 -18.89 30.17
CA ASN A 533 -12.06 -19.42 31.51
C ASN A 533 -13.12 -18.62 32.27
N HIS A 534 -14.16 -19.29 32.76
CA HIS A 534 -15.26 -18.74 33.56
C HIS A 534 -14.82 -17.93 34.80
N ILE A 535 -13.53 -18.01 35.14
CA ILE A 535 -12.91 -17.37 36.28
C ILE A 535 -12.65 -15.87 36.05
N LEU A 536 -12.40 -15.43 34.80
CA LEU A 536 -12.07 -14.02 34.54
C LEU A 536 -13.21 -13.04 34.90
N PRO A 537 -14.50 -13.29 34.55
CA PRO A 537 -15.60 -12.45 34.99
C PRO A 537 -15.79 -12.42 36.52
N LEU A 538 -15.47 -13.52 37.21
CA LEU A 538 -15.56 -13.62 38.67
C LEU A 538 -14.47 -12.77 39.34
N ILE A 539 -13.24 -12.82 38.85
CA ILE A 539 -12.14 -11.98 39.35
C ILE A 539 -12.45 -10.50 39.10
N VAL A 540 -12.97 -10.14 37.93
CA VAL A 540 -13.36 -8.75 37.60
C VAL A 540 -14.48 -8.26 38.51
N ALA A 541 -15.47 -9.11 38.81
CA ALA A 541 -16.55 -8.78 39.75
C ALA A 541 -16.02 -8.62 41.20
N GLU A 542 -15.08 -9.46 41.61
CA GLU A 542 -14.44 -9.41 42.92
C GLU A 542 -13.57 -8.16 43.09
N GLU A 543 -12.76 -7.80 42.09
CA GLU A 543 -11.97 -6.56 42.11
C GLU A 543 -12.85 -5.31 42.03
N ALA A 544 -13.92 -5.32 41.23
CA ALA A 544 -14.89 -4.23 41.20
C ALA A 544 -15.59 -4.05 42.56
N MET A 545 -15.90 -5.16 43.26
CA MET A 545 -16.38 -5.12 44.64
C MET A 545 -15.32 -4.57 45.59
N ASN A 546 -14.08 -5.03 45.51
CA ASN A 546 -12.98 -4.57 46.37
C ASN A 546 -12.66 -3.08 46.16
N HIS A 547 -12.71 -2.60 44.93
CA HIS A 547 -12.58 -1.17 44.63
C HIS A 547 -13.74 -0.36 45.21
N ARG A 548 -15.00 -0.81 45.05
CA ARG A 548 -16.16 -0.19 45.72
C ARG A 548 -16.02 -0.20 47.24
N LEU A 549 -15.54 -1.30 47.81
CA LEU A 549 -15.33 -1.44 49.25
C LEU A 549 -14.24 -0.48 49.75
N SER A 550 -13.13 -0.37 49.03
CA SER A 550 -12.06 0.59 49.33
C SER A 550 -12.55 2.03 49.27
N PHE A 551 -13.40 2.36 48.28
CA PHE A 551 -13.98 3.69 48.12
C PHE A 551 -14.95 4.01 49.26
N LEU A 552 -15.76 3.02 49.67
CA LEU A 552 -16.67 3.14 50.82
C LEU A 552 -15.92 3.25 52.16
N LEU A 553 -14.81 2.51 52.33
CA LEU A 553 -13.95 2.59 53.51
C LEU A 553 -13.21 3.92 53.57
N GLN A 554 -12.76 4.46 52.43
CA GLN A 554 -12.14 5.78 52.35
C GLN A 554 -13.16 6.89 52.65
N LYS A 555 -14.42 6.73 52.20
CA LYS A 555 -15.53 7.61 52.54
C LYS A 555 -15.89 7.53 54.03
N ARG A 556 -15.90 6.34 54.62
CA ARG A 556 -16.11 6.12 56.06
C ARG A 556 -14.99 6.76 56.90
N ASN A 557 -13.74 6.67 56.48
CA ASN A 557 -12.60 7.31 57.16
C ASN A 557 -12.62 8.85 57.08
N LEU A 558 -13.25 9.41 56.04
CA LEU A 558 -13.53 10.85 55.94
C LEU A 558 -14.64 11.28 56.92
N PHE A 559 -15.68 10.46 57.13
CA PHE A 559 -16.74 10.74 58.11
C PHE A 559 -16.30 10.52 59.57
N THR A 560 -15.43 9.55 59.85
CA THR A 560 -14.92 9.35 61.23
C THR A 560 -13.89 10.40 61.67
N LYS A 561 -13.26 11.12 60.72
CA LYS A 561 -12.37 12.25 61.05
C LYS A 561 -13.12 13.57 61.29
N SER A 562 -14.39 13.69 60.88
CA SER A 562 -15.21 14.88 61.12
C SER A 562 -16.03 14.83 62.42
N GLU A 563 -16.05 13.70 63.14
CA GLU A 563 -16.86 13.53 64.36
C GLU A 563 -16.06 13.43 65.67
N VAL A 564 -14.74 13.63 65.66
CA VAL A 564 -13.96 13.83 66.90
C VAL A 564 -13.86 15.33 67.19
N GLY A 565 -14.99 15.90 67.62
CA GLY A 565 -15.11 17.35 67.80
C GLY A 565 -16.24 17.80 68.71
N ILE A 566 -16.66 17.01 69.71
CA ILE A 566 -17.50 17.45 70.86
C ILE A 566 -17.18 16.46 72.00
N GLY A 567 -16.94 16.80 73.26
CA GLY A 567 -16.98 18.07 73.99
C GLY A 567 -16.45 17.79 75.41
N LYS A 568 -15.87 18.81 76.04
CA LYS A 568 -15.54 18.80 77.46
C LYS A 568 -16.84 18.71 78.27
N SER A 569 -16.92 17.79 79.24
CA SER A 569 -17.82 17.92 80.39
C SER A 569 -16.99 17.97 81.69
N PRO A 570 -17.50 18.62 82.75
CA PRO A 570 -16.69 19.13 83.84
C PRO A 570 -16.44 18.08 84.93
N SER A 571 -15.26 18.18 85.54
CA SER A 571 -14.85 17.49 86.75
C SER A 571 -15.57 18.07 87.98
N PHE A 572 -16.16 17.20 88.80
CA PHE A 572 -16.36 17.41 90.23
C PHE A 572 -15.95 16.13 90.95
N ASP A 573 -14.96 16.25 91.83
CA ASP A 573 -14.94 15.58 93.13
C ASP A 573 -13.89 16.29 94.02
N TYR A 574 -14.40 16.83 95.13
CA TYR A 574 -13.77 17.53 96.27
C TYR A 574 -13.13 18.92 96.07
#